data_AF-A0A2S1WK19-F1
#
_entry.id   AF-A0A2S1WK19-F1
#
_cell.length_a   1.000
_cell.length_b   1.000
_cell.length_c   1.000
_cell.angle_alpha   90.00
_cell.angle_beta   90.00
_cell.angle_gamma   90.00
#
_symmetry.space_group_name_H-M   'P 1'
#
loop_
_entity.id
_entity.type
_entity.pdbx_description
1 polymer ?
#
loop_
_entity_poly.entity_id
_entity_poly.type
_entity_poly.pdbx_seq_one_letter_code
_entity_poly.pdbx_strand_id
1 'polypeptide(L)'
;GVVKAILDELFDQFKDMKLPAHVRISLACCLNMCGAVHASDIAIVGHRKPPIIDDEYVDKLCEVPLAVAACPTGAIRTIKREDGSKSVAVNNERC
;
A
#
# COMPACT_ATOMS: atom_id res chain seq x y z
N GLY A 1 9.50 -11.59 -11.46
CA GLY A 1 8.77 -10.50 -10.75
C GLY A 1 7.75 -9.87 -11.67
N VAL A 2 6.83 -9.07 -11.14
CA VAL A 2 5.71 -8.49 -11.93
C VAL A 2 6.21 -7.72 -13.16
N VAL A 3 7.26 -6.91 -13.00
CA VAL A 3 7.89 -6.17 -14.12
C VAL A 3 8.40 -7.12 -15.22
N LYS A 4 9.07 -8.21 -14.86
CA LYS A 4 9.59 -9.20 -15.83
C LYS A 4 8.43 -9.85 -16.61
N ALA A 5 7.38 -10.29 -15.91
CA ALA A 5 6.23 -10.92 -16.56
C ALA A 5 5.54 -9.98 -17.56
N ILE A 6 5.43 -8.69 -17.23
CA ILE A 6 4.84 -7.67 -18.11
C ILE A 6 5.75 -7.39 -19.31
N LEU A 7 7.05 -7.19 -19.09
CA LEU A 7 7.98 -6.87 -20.17
C LEU A 7 8.22 -8.05 -21.11
N ASP A 8 8.06 -9.29 -20.65
CA ASP A 8 8.12 -10.48 -21.51
C ASP A 8 6.95 -10.52 -22.49
N GLU A 9 5.73 -10.25 -22.01
CA GLU A 9 4.54 -10.19 -22.86
C GLU A 9 4.56 -9.00 -23.82
N LEU A 10 5.11 -7.86 -23.37
CA LEU A 10 5.17 -6.63 -24.15
C LEU A 10 6.46 -6.51 -24.98
N PHE A 11 7.29 -7.55 -25.05
CA PHE A 11 8.60 -7.46 -25.71
C PHE A 11 8.49 -7.12 -27.21
N ASP A 12 7.45 -7.60 -27.88
CA ASP A 12 7.20 -7.27 -29.29
C ASP A 12 6.81 -5.79 -29.48
N GLN A 13 6.11 -5.18 -28.52
CA GLN A 13 5.81 -3.74 -28.53
C GLN A 13 7.04 -2.89 -28.19
N PHE A 14 7.99 -3.42 -27.45
CA PHE A 14 9.23 -2.71 -27.10
C PHE A 14 10.17 -2.57 -28.31
N LYS A 15 10.18 -3.55 -29.21
CA LYS A 15 11.05 -3.55 -30.41
C LYS A 15 10.57 -2.62 -31.54
N ASP A 16 9.28 -2.31 -31.58
CA ASP A 16 8.64 -1.57 -32.68
C ASP A 16 7.90 -0.32 -32.19
N MET A 17 7.73 0.70 -33.04
CA MET A 17 6.96 1.91 -32.74
C MET A 17 5.56 1.88 -33.38
N LYS A 18 4.73 0.90 -33.00
CA LYS A 18 3.37 0.72 -33.56
C LYS A 18 2.28 1.53 -32.84
N LEU A 19 2.58 2.04 -31.65
CA LEU A 19 1.61 2.76 -30.83
C LEU A 19 1.53 4.25 -31.23
N PRO A 20 0.38 4.91 -31.05
CA PRO A 20 0.22 6.33 -31.39
C PRO A 20 1.16 7.28 -30.62
N ALA A 21 1.60 6.86 -29.44
CA ALA A 21 2.54 7.59 -28.58
C ALA A 21 3.33 6.61 -27.69
N HIS A 22 4.40 7.11 -27.08
CA HIS A 22 5.21 6.33 -26.14
C HIS A 22 4.43 6.04 -24.85
N VAL A 23 4.20 4.76 -24.55
CA VAL A 23 3.50 4.32 -23.34
C VAL A 23 4.46 4.11 -22.18
N ARG A 24 4.21 4.76 -21.05
CA ARG A 24 4.96 4.61 -19.80
C ARG A 24 4.20 3.72 -18.84
N ILE A 25 4.81 2.60 -18.45
CA ILE A 25 4.26 1.65 -17.48
C ILE A 25 5.11 1.72 -16.21
N SER A 26 4.48 2.00 -15.07
CA SER A 26 5.16 2.02 -13.77
C SER A 26 4.49 1.11 -12.77
N LEU A 27 5.31 0.56 -11.86
CA LEU A 27 4.87 -0.31 -10.78
C LEU A 27 5.38 0.21 -9.45
N ALA A 28 4.51 0.20 -8.44
CA ALA A 28 4.87 0.38 -7.04
C ALA A 28 4.37 -0.83 -6.26
N CYS A 29 5.17 -1.25 -5.28
CA CYS A 29 4.81 -2.37 -4.41
C CYS A 29 3.79 -1.99 -3.33
N CYS A 30 3.57 -0.71 -3.06
CA CYS A 30 2.56 -0.20 -2.13
C CYS A 30 2.07 1.20 -2.52
N LEU A 31 1.07 1.71 -1.79
CA LEU A 31 0.41 3.00 -2.02
C LEU A 31 1.28 4.22 -1.69
N ASN A 32 2.49 4.03 -1.16
CA ASN A 32 3.47 5.11 -1.06
C ASN A 32 3.99 5.53 -2.45
N MET A 33 3.68 4.75 -3.50
CA MET A 33 3.85 5.14 -4.91
C MET A 33 5.26 5.65 -5.24
N CYS A 34 6.30 5.03 -4.67
CA CYS A 34 7.68 5.38 -4.96
C CYS A 34 7.96 5.23 -6.48
N GLY A 35 8.36 6.32 -7.13
CA GLY A 35 8.57 6.37 -8.58
C GLY A 35 7.44 7.14 -9.28
N ALA A 36 7.00 6.64 -10.44
CA ALA A 36 6.12 7.38 -11.35
C ALA A 36 4.71 6.80 -11.47
N VAL A 37 4.27 5.94 -10.55
CA VAL A 37 2.94 5.29 -10.61
C VAL A 37 1.79 6.29 -10.67
N HIS A 38 1.94 7.45 -10.04
CA HIS A 38 0.93 8.51 -10.04
C HIS A 38 0.91 9.35 -11.33
N ALA A 39 1.88 9.16 -12.23
CA ALA A 39 2.08 9.96 -13.43
C ALA A 39 2.43 9.10 -14.67
N SER A 40 1.98 7.84 -14.69
CA SER A 40 2.21 6.90 -15.80
C SER A 40 0.93 6.67 -16.58
N ASP A 41 1.07 6.32 -17.86
CA ASP A 41 -0.07 5.96 -18.72
C ASP A 41 -0.75 4.68 -18.20
N ILE A 42 0.05 3.73 -17.68
CA ILE A 42 -0.42 2.52 -17.01
C ILE A 42 0.31 2.36 -15.67
N ALA A 43 -0.47 2.19 -14.60
CA ALA A 43 0.00 2.15 -13.22
C ALA A 43 -0.43 0.85 -12.52
N ILE A 44 0.49 0.24 -11.77
CA ILE A 44 0.25 -1.01 -11.04
C ILE A 44 0.60 -0.84 -9.56
N VAL A 45 -0.38 -1.07 -8.69
CA VAL A 45 -0.27 -0.99 -7.21
C VAL A 45 -1.38 -1.86 -6.56
N GLY A 46 -1.17 -2.43 -5.37
CA GLY A 46 -2.28 -3.13 -4.70
C GLY A 46 -2.06 -3.66 -3.28
N HIS A 47 -3.12 -3.56 -2.46
CA HIS A 47 -3.41 -4.28 -1.21
C HIS A 47 -4.94 -4.45 -1.09
N ARG A 48 -5.45 -5.43 -0.32
CA ARG A 48 -6.91 -5.70 -0.21
C ARG A 48 -7.43 -6.03 1.19
N LYS A 49 -6.56 -6.11 2.20
CA LYS A 49 -6.95 -6.54 3.55
C LYS A 49 -6.49 -5.51 4.58
N PRO A 50 -7.31 -5.23 5.61
CA PRO A 50 -6.88 -4.46 6.78
C PRO A 50 -5.65 -5.09 7.46
N PRO A 51 -4.87 -4.30 8.22
CA PRO A 51 -3.72 -4.80 8.95
C PRO A 51 -4.13 -5.76 10.06
N ILE A 52 -3.26 -6.74 10.34
CA ILE A 52 -3.37 -7.62 11.50
C ILE A 52 -2.69 -6.90 12.67
N ILE A 53 -3.37 -6.83 13.81
CA ILE A 53 -2.89 -6.12 15.01
C ILE A 53 -2.14 -7.12 15.88
N ASP A 54 -0.89 -6.80 16.21
CA ASP A 54 -0.09 -7.55 17.16
C ASP A 54 -0.08 -6.83 18.52
N ASP A 55 -1.13 -7.07 19.28
CA ASP A 55 -1.37 -6.35 20.51
C ASP A 55 -0.30 -6.52 21.59
N GLU A 56 0.52 -7.59 21.56
CA GLU A 56 1.59 -7.78 22.54
C GLU A 56 2.71 -6.74 22.38
N TYR A 57 2.89 -6.24 21.15
CA TYR A 57 4.02 -5.40 20.78
C TYR A 57 3.63 -3.96 20.40
N VAL A 58 2.35 -3.67 20.18
CA VAL A 58 1.89 -2.30 19.82
C VAL A 58 2.35 -1.27 20.85
N ASP A 59 2.15 -1.48 22.15
CA ASP A 59 2.56 -0.52 23.19
C ASP A 59 4.09 -0.44 23.34
N LYS A 60 4.80 -1.53 22.99
CA LYS A 60 6.26 -1.64 23.16
C LYS A 60 7.03 -1.01 21.99
N LEU A 61 6.47 -1.02 20.78
CA LEU A 61 7.16 -0.64 19.55
C LEU A 61 6.58 0.60 18.87
N CYS A 62 5.32 0.95 19.15
CA CYS A 62 4.63 2.02 18.43
C CYS A 62 4.22 3.15 19.36
N GLU A 63 4.43 4.39 18.90
CA GLU A 63 3.75 5.54 19.49
C GLU A 63 2.29 5.54 19.03
N VAL A 64 1.39 4.99 19.85
CA VAL A 64 -0.05 4.81 19.51
C VAL A 64 -0.71 6.07 18.90
N PRO A 65 -0.46 7.31 19.38
CA PRO A 65 -1.02 8.51 18.74
C PRO A 65 -0.57 8.70 17.29
N LEU A 66 0.67 8.35 16.94
CA LEU A 66 1.16 8.42 15.56
C LEU A 66 0.47 7.38 14.67
N ALA A 67 0.25 6.17 15.19
CA ALA A 67 -0.47 5.13 14.45
C ALA A 67 -1.92 5.53 14.16
N VAL A 68 -2.60 6.17 15.11
CA VAL A 68 -3.97 6.71 14.90
C VAL A 68 -3.97 7.84 13.87
N ALA A 69 -3.03 8.79 14.00
CA ALA A 69 -2.95 9.95 13.09
C ALA A 69 -2.54 9.58 11.65
N ALA A 70 -1.86 8.44 11.46
CA ALA A 70 -1.47 7.97 10.14
C ALA A 70 -2.64 7.50 9.26
N CYS A 71 -3.82 7.23 9.85
CA CYS A 71 -4.97 6.73 9.11
C CYS A 71 -5.78 7.85 8.44
N PRO A 72 -5.78 7.95 7.09
CA PRO A 72 -6.49 9.03 6.40
C PRO A 72 -8.02 8.93 6.52
N THR A 73 -8.57 7.72 6.72
CA THR A 73 -10.01 7.48 6.84
C THR A 73 -10.50 7.48 8.29
N GLY A 74 -9.59 7.61 9.26
CA GLY A 74 -9.90 7.53 10.70
C GLY A 74 -10.44 6.16 11.15
N ALA A 75 -10.01 5.07 10.51
CA ALA A 75 -10.40 3.71 10.85
C ALA A 75 -9.75 3.18 12.15
N ILE A 76 -8.65 3.78 12.59
CA ILE A 76 -7.86 3.33 13.75
C ILE A 76 -8.26 4.12 15.00
N ARG A 77 -8.52 3.41 16.11
CA ARG A 77 -8.81 4.00 17.42
C ARG A 77 -7.96 3.36 18.52
N THR A 78 -7.58 4.14 19.52
CA THR A 78 -6.88 3.62 20.71
C THR A 78 -7.83 2.81 21.58
N ILE A 79 -7.34 1.69 22.11
CA ILE A 79 -8.01 0.87 23.12
C ILE A 79 -7.08 0.62 24.31
N LYS A 80 -7.66 0.36 25.48
CA LYS A 80 -6.93 -0.18 26.63
C LYS A 80 -7.31 -1.65 26.79
N ARG A 81 -6.32 -2.51 27.00
CA ARG A 81 -6.53 -3.93 27.28
C ARG A 81 -6.69 -4.17 28.78
N GLU A 82 -7.14 -5.39 29.12
CA GLU A 82 -7.39 -5.82 30.50
C GLU A 82 -6.11 -5.84 31.35
N ASP A 83 -4.96 -6.05 30.73
CA ASP A 83 -3.63 -5.98 31.34
C ASP A 83 -3.14 -4.54 31.58
N GLY A 84 -3.94 -3.54 31.20
CA GLY A 84 -3.62 -2.12 31.33
C GLY A 84 -2.76 -1.56 30.19
N SER A 85 -2.30 -2.39 29.25
CA SER A 85 -1.52 -1.96 28.09
C SER A 85 -2.38 -1.19 27.07
N LYS A 86 -1.75 -0.32 26.28
CA LYS A 86 -2.42 0.39 25.18
C LYS A 86 -2.30 -0.41 23.89
N SER A 87 -3.38 -0.49 23.13
CA SER A 87 -3.38 -1.05 21.78
C SER A 87 -4.27 -0.22 20.85
N VAL A 88 -4.48 -0.70 19.62
CA VAL A 88 -5.35 -0.09 18.62
C VAL A 88 -6.44 -1.07 18.19
N ALA A 89 -7.58 -0.55 17.76
CA ALA A 89 -8.62 -1.30 17.07
C ALA A 89 -8.88 -0.66 15.71
N VAL A 90 -9.09 -1.49 14.68
CA VAL A 90 -9.34 -1.08 13.30
C VAL A 90 -10.80 -1.35 12.94
N ASN A 91 -11.51 -0.34 12.43
CA ASN A 91 -12.82 -0.52 11.82
C ASN A 91 -12.65 -0.96 10.35
N ASN A 92 -12.93 -2.24 10.06
CA ASN A 92 -12.76 -2.83 8.73
C ASN A 92 -13.63 -2.18 7.65
N GLU A 93 -14.80 -1.63 7.98
CA GLU A 93 -15.67 -0.97 6.98
C GLU A 93 -15.14 0.40 6.56
N ARG A 94 -14.28 1.01 7.40
CA ARG A 94 -13.64 2.30 7.12
C ARG A 94 -12.20 2.15 6.63
N CYS A 95 -11.66 0.93 6.60
CA CYS A 95 -10.27 0.62 6.25
C CYS A 95 -10.13 0.24 4.77
#